data_AF-A0A9W7GDR0-F1
#
_entry.id   AF-A0A9W7GDR0-F1
#
_cell.length_a   1.000
_cell.length_b   1.000
_cell.length_c   1.000
_cell.angle_alpha   90.00
_cell.angle_beta   90.00
_cell.angle_gamma   90.00
#
_symmetry.space_group_name_H-M   'P 1'
#
loop_
_entity.id
_entity.type
_entity.pdbx_description
1 polymer ?
#
loop_
_entity_poly.entity_id
_entity_poly.type
_entity_poly.pdbx_seq_one_letter_code
_entity_poly.pdbx_strand_id
1 'polypeptide(L)'
;MEGTSRPITISSSLSSKVALNAPRRSLVQRTHSPKVRPNGNGEALSVEKTWQGAAATAAMGGGPCSPMAIGTPTGAVTATTPSTLQSCTPKTSFAAKGMRAKLLPPTVAGVEEASERLRSGKLLAFPTETVYGLGANALIESAVVSIFTCKGRPMTDPLIIHIPDAASALKCVEFAEGAAGEEISEGRAVFERLTEVFWPGALTIVAKAKKHIPLKVSAGTGFVGVRCPSHPLAQRILAACGVPVAAPSANRFGHVSPTKAAHVMNDLGMSDIAVMNGEDKRELFAVPTCEIGIESTVVKINDETREVIVLRRGAITQRELEEVMKGVSGRGQGEGVFQKVIEWKVVVVNTHEEMKGEGEEDGDGRVIKKRRKIENTEVVNGEGHIAPGQLLTHYAPDGMDCFLVRPNKLKTNNELDRLKHKVQELDVEGATGGACVVIDFNGALARCGLGEGSQGVVGYKDLSKKGIVKEAAKNLFAFLRWSEELRGVAGRVLIADLAVVKDSDEVAGISDRCFRSASGKVIELS
;
A
#
# COMPACT_ATOMS: atom_id res chain seq x y z
N MET A 1 -12.00 -65.77 40.57
CA MET A 1 -12.04 -65.55 39.11
C MET A 1 -13.49 -65.67 38.67
N GLU A 2 -14.25 -64.60 38.91
CA GLU A 2 -15.59 -64.37 38.37
C GLU A 2 -15.55 -64.12 36.84
N GLY A 3 -16.66 -64.10 36.10
CA GLY A 3 -18.05 -64.38 36.50
C GLY A 3 -19.07 -63.64 35.61
N THR A 4 -19.56 -64.35 34.59
CA THR A 4 -20.89 -64.18 33.96
C THR A 4 -21.48 -62.77 33.77
N SER A 5 -21.11 -62.13 32.65
CA SER A 5 -22.03 -61.73 31.56
C SER A 5 -23.48 -61.24 31.86
N ARG A 6 -23.81 -60.00 31.48
CA ARG A 6 -24.81 -59.58 30.44
C ARG A 6 -25.29 -58.11 30.64
N PRO A 7 -25.83 -57.44 29.59
CA PRO A 7 -26.17 -56.01 29.61
C PRO A 7 -27.61 -55.70 30.03
N ILE A 8 -27.89 -54.42 30.30
CA ILE A 8 -29.24 -53.85 30.55
C ILE A 8 -29.44 -52.63 29.63
N THR A 9 -30.70 -52.33 29.29
CA THR A 9 -31.12 -51.18 28.47
C THR A 9 -32.53 -50.75 28.93
N ILE A 10 -33.00 -49.54 28.56
CA ILE A 10 -34.31 -48.96 28.94
C ILE A 10 -34.27 -48.48 30.43
N SER A 11 -34.88 -47.38 30.89
CA SER A 11 -36.05 -46.62 30.40
C SER A 11 -35.92 -45.08 30.50
N SER A 12 -37.02 -44.40 30.16
CA SER A 12 -37.18 -42.96 29.96
C SER A 12 -37.55 -42.15 31.21
N SER A 13 -37.35 -40.82 31.08
CA SER A 13 -38.21 -39.73 31.60
C SER A 13 -38.49 -39.60 33.11
N LEU A 14 -38.13 -38.43 33.65
CA LEU A 14 -38.99 -37.70 34.60
C LEU A 14 -38.75 -36.19 34.47
N SER A 15 -39.80 -35.39 34.66
CA SER A 15 -39.78 -33.93 34.51
C SER A 15 -40.07 -33.24 35.83
N SER A 16 -39.42 -32.10 36.08
CA SER A 16 -39.79 -31.15 37.14
C SER A 16 -39.79 -29.73 36.58
N LYS A 17 -40.80 -28.93 36.96
CA LYS A 17 -41.04 -27.57 36.44
C LYS A 17 -40.76 -26.52 37.51
N VAL A 18 -39.97 -25.50 37.17
CA VAL A 18 -39.97 -24.16 37.81
C VAL A 18 -39.72 -23.16 36.68
N ALA A 19 -40.77 -22.55 36.12
CA ALA A 19 -41.22 -21.18 36.47
C ALA A 19 -40.09 -20.14 36.34
N LEU A 20 -39.97 -19.49 35.17
CA LEU A 20 -40.59 -18.18 34.88
C LEU A 20 -39.95 -16.99 35.62
N ASN A 21 -39.03 -16.31 34.93
CA ASN A 21 -39.14 -14.85 34.77
C ASN A 21 -38.30 -14.36 33.58
N ALA A 22 -38.83 -13.40 32.82
CA ALA A 22 -38.14 -12.80 31.67
C ALA A 22 -38.51 -11.32 31.51
N PRO A 23 -37.54 -10.39 31.43
CA PRO A 23 -37.80 -8.99 31.09
C PRO A 23 -37.75 -8.81 29.56
N ARG A 24 -38.92 -8.73 28.90
CA ARG A 24 -38.99 -8.23 27.52
C ARG A 24 -38.53 -6.77 27.49
N ARG A 25 -37.51 -6.44 26.68
CA ARG A 25 -37.25 -5.06 26.23
C ARG A 25 -37.37 -4.98 24.71
N SER A 26 -38.44 -4.34 24.25
CA SER A 26 -38.66 -4.03 22.85
C SER A 26 -37.74 -2.90 22.39
N LEU A 27 -36.86 -3.16 21.40
CA LEU A 27 -36.17 -2.07 20.69
C LEU A 27 -37.17 -1.35 19.78
N VAL A 28 -37.54 -0.13 20.17
CA VAL A 28 -38.27 0.80 19.29
C VAL A 28 -37.29 1.35 18.27
N GLN A 29 -37.47 1.01 16.99
CA GLN A 29 -36.75 1.66 15.89
C GLN A 29 -37.13 3.14 15.84
N ARG A 30 -36.16 4.03 16.13
CA ARG A 30 -36.31 5.48 15.91
C ARG A 30 -35.72 5.88 14.57
N THR A 31 -36.50 5.75 13.51
CA THR A 31 -36.20 6.36 12.22
C THR A 31 -36.37 7.88 12.32
N HIS A 32 -35.29 8.65 12.25
CA HIS A 32 -35.39 10.10 12.10
C HIS A 32 -35.62 10.48 10.64
N SER A 33 -36.73 11.17 10.37
CA SER A 33 -36.98 11.92 9.14
C SER A 33 -37.84 13.14 9.48
N PRO A 34 -37.70 14.29 8.80
CA PRO A 34 -38.28 15.55 9.26
C PRO A 34 -39.80 15.62 9.03
N LYS A 35 -40.56 16.11 10.02
CA LYS A 35 -41.99 16.40 9.84
C LYS A 35 -42.20 17.78 9.22
N VAL A 36 -42.50 17.82 7.92
CA VAL A 36 -43.22 18.94 7.29
C VAL A 36 -44.71 18.85 7.67
N ARG A 37 -45.41 19.99 7.78
CA ARG A 37 -46.87 20.02 8.04
C ARG A 37 -47.67 19.90 6.73
N PRO A 38 -48.88 19.32 6.75
CA PRO A 38 -49.57 18.93 5.53
C PRO A 38 -50.36 20.07 4.87
N ASN A 39 -50.55 19.96 3.55
CA ASN A 39 -51.81 20.27 2.90
C ASN A 39 -52.32 18.98 2.24
N GLY A 40 -53.64 18.82 2.14
CA GLY A 40 -54.29 17.56 1.80
C GLY A 40 -54.61 17.36 0.32
N ASN A 41 -55.37 16.29 0.06
CA ASN A 41 -55.83 15.78 -1.23
C ASN A 41 -54.70 15.14 -2.09
N GLY A 42 -54.88 13.95 -2.64
CA GLY A 42 -56.01 13.04 -2.47
C GLY A 42 -55.86 11.78 -3.32
N GLU A 43 -56.61 10.76 -2.92
CA GLU A 43 -56.82 9.49 -3.64
C GLU A 43 -55.58 8.60 -3.86
N ALA A 44 -55.84 7.33 -4.12
CA ALA A 44 -54.87 6.29 -4.35
C ALA A 44 -55.35 5.45 -5.52
N LEU A 45 -54.44 4.70 -6.15
CA LEU A 45 -54.69 3.28 -6.42
C LEU A 45 -53.40 2.55 -6.79
N SER A 46 -53.38 1.26 -6.49
CA SER A 46 -52.37 0.32 -6.94
C SER A 46 -52.72 -0.22 -8.33
N VAL A 47 -51.74 -0.73 -9.07
CA VAL A 47 -51.65 -2.16 -9.44
C VAL A 47 -50.45 -2.42 -10.38
N GLU A 48 -49.86 -3.57 -10.09
CA GLU A 48 -48.87 -4.40 -10.79
C GLU A 48 -48.98 -4.57 -12.34
N LYS A 49 -47.94 -5.26 -12.88
CA LYS A 49 -47.96 -6.23 -14.02
C LYS A 49 -47.63 -5.80 -15.48
N THR A 50 -46.41 -6.20 -15.87
CA THR A 50 -46.04 -7.03 -17.05
C THR A 50 -46.24 -6.58 -18.52
N TRP A 51 -45.09 -6.32 -19.16
CA TRP A 51 -44.47 -7.10 -20.27
C TRP A 51 -44.99 -7.00 -21.74
N GLN A 52 -44.00 -7.06 -22.66
CA GLN A 52 -44.04 -7.34 -24.12
C GLN A 52 -44.53 -6.31 -25.16
N GLY A 53 -43.91 -6.40 -26.35
CA GLY A 53 -44.27 -5.72 -27.60
C GLY A 53 -43.56 -4.38 -27.85
N ALA A 54 -43.06 -4.06 -29.05
CA ALA A 54 -42.78 -4.87 -30.25
C ALA A 54 -41.67 -4.18 -31.09
N ALA A 55 -41.12 -4.85 -32.09
CA ALA A 55 -40.15 -4.26 -33.02
C ALA A 55 -40.84 -3.55 -34.20
N ALA A 56 -40.19 -2.52 -34.76
CA ALA A 56 -40.56 -1.91 -36.03
C ALA A 56 -39.29 -1.60 -36.85
N THR A 57 -39.29 -2.00 -38.12
CA THR A 57 -38.14 -1.86 -39.03
C THR A 57 -38.43 -0.78 -40.08
N ALA A 58 -37.45 0.08 -40.36
CA ALA A 58 -37.46 0.96 -41.53
C ALA A 58 -36.03 1.12 -42.07
N ALA A 59 -35.89 1.22 -43.39
CA ALA A 59 -34.62 1.27 -44.11
C ALA A 59 -34.72 2.21 -45.33
N MET A 60 -33.61 2.36 -46.08
CA MET A 60 -33.37 3.40 -47.11
C MET A 60 -33.24 4.81 -46.47
N GLY A 61 -32.37 5.73 -46.90
CA GLY A 61 -31.34 5.82 -47.95
C GLY A 61 -30.97 7.32 -48.09
N GLY A 62 -29.92 7.80 -48.76
CA GLY A 62 -28.78 7.18 -49.45
C GLY A 62 -28.07 8.25 -50.31
N GLY A 63 -26.73 8.23 -50.41
CA GLY A 63 -25.95 9.10 -51.31
C GLY A 63 -25.43 10.43 -50.71
N PRO A 64 -24.14 10.81 -50.94
CA PRO A 64 -23.56 12.10 -50.54
C PRO A 64 -23.51 13.13 -51.69
N CYS A 65 -23.30 14.41 -51.39
CA CYS A 65 -22.95 15.40 -52.41
C CYS A 65 -22.13 16.60 -51.86
N SER A 66 -21.02 16.91 -52.53
CA SER A 66 -20.25 18.16 -52.49
C SER A 66 -19.80 18.43 -53.93
N PRO A 67 -19.83 19.67 -54.45
CA PRO A 67 -18.58 20.45 -54.44
C PRO A 67 -18.73 21.99 -54.49
N MET A 68 -17.67 22.72 -54.11
CA MET A 68 -16.92 23.70 -54.94
C MET A 68 -16.05 24.63 -54.06
N ALA A 69 -15.07 25.32 -54.67
CA ALA A 69 -14.05 26.10 -53.96
C ALA A 69 -13.65 27.40 -54.68
N ILE A 70 -13.59 28.50 -53.91
CA ILE A 70 -12.95 29.80 -54.18
C ILE A 70 -12.55 30.36 -52.78
N GLY A 71 -11.39 30.97 -52.52
CA GLY A 71 -10.22 31.25 -53.38
C GLY A 71 -9.10 31.94 -52.58
N THR A 72 -8.14 32.55 -53.29
CA THR A 72 -7.00 33.37 -52.77
C THR A 72 -6.76 34.55 -53.73
N PRO A 73 -5.86 35.53 -53.49
CA PRO A 73 -4.95 35.78 -52.36
C PRO A 73 -5.40 37.03 -51.55
N THR A 74 -4.63 37.92 -50.89
CA THR A 74 -3.18 38.24 -50.84
C THR A 74 -2.82 39.03 -49.56
N GLY A 75 -1.58 38.94 -49.07
CA GLY A 75 -1.01 39.88 -48.09
C GLY A 75 0.07 39.26 -47.18
N ALA A 76 1.17 39.98 -46.94
CA ALA A 76 2.27 39.54 -46.08
C ALA A 76 2.63 40.62 -45.04
N VAL A 77 3.24 40.21 -43.91
CA VAL A 77 4.42 40.83 -43.25
C VAL A 77 4.77 40.02 -41.98
N THR A 78 6.04 40.04 -41.60
CA THR A 78 6.64 39.25 -40.50
C THR A 78 6.45 39.86 -39.11
N ALA A 79 6.18 39.02 -38.11
CA ALA A 79 6.52 39.29 -36.71
C ALA A 79 6.84 37.96 -35.97
N THR A 80 7.98 37.90 -35.27
CA THR A 80 8.42 36.70 -34.53
C THR A 80 8.03 36.75 -33.07
N THR A 81 7.33 35.73 -32.57
CA THR A 81 7.17 35.46 -31.13
C THR A 81 6.89 33.97 -30.89
N PRO A 82 7.78 33.21 -30.23
CA PRO A 82 7.48 31.83 -29.82
C PRO A 82 6.65 31.86 -28.53
N SER A 83 5.32 31.81 -28.66
CA SER A 83 4.40 31.63 -27.54
C SER A 83 3.68 30.28 -27.63
N THR A 84 3.03 29.89 -26.53
CA THR A 84 2.33 28.60 -26.34
C THR A 84 3.27 27.38 -26.24
N LEU A 85 3.71 27.10 -25.01
CA LEU A 85 4.02 25.74 -24.58
C LEU A 85 2.80 24.84 -24.88
N GLN A 86 2.97 23.87 -25.78
CA GLN A 86 1.92 22.88 -26.03
C GLN A 86 1.65 22.07 -24.76
N SER A 87 0.38 21.97 -24.37
CA SER A 87 -0.04 21.15 -23.24
C SER A 87 0.07 19.67 -23.59
N CYS A 88 1.19 19.06 -23.19
CA CYS A 88 1.44 17.62 -23.28
C CYS A 88 0.44 16.83 -22.42
N THR A 89 -0.77 16.65 -22.94
CA THR A 89 -1.78 15.75 -22.41
C THR A 89 -1.32 14.30 -22.66
N PRO A 90 -1.15 13.47 -21.61
CA PRO A 90 -0.69 12.09 -21.80
C PRO A 90 -1.74 11.27 -22.54
N LYS A 91 -1.49 10.97 -23.83
CA LYS A 91 -2.34 10.07 -24.63
C LYS A 91 -2.13 8.63 -24.16
N THR A 92 -3.04 8.14 -23.31
CA THR A 92 -3.04 6.80 -22.69
C THR A 92 -3.33 5.66 -23.68
N SER A 93 -2.50 5.55 -24.72
CA SER A 93 -2.53 4.47 -25.72
C SER A 93 -1.66 3.28 -25.30
N PHE A 94 -2.10 2.57 -24.25
CA PHE A 94 -1.44 1.35 -23.76
C PHE A 94 -1.63 0.16 -24.72
N ALA A 95 -0.91 0.19 -25.83
CA ALA A 95 -0.79 -0.90 -26.81
C ALA A 95 0.69 -1.12 -27.19
N ALA A 96 1.56 -1.24 -26.17
CA ALA A 96 2.98 -1.48 -26.38
C ALA A 96 3.22 -2.88 -26.98
N LYS A 97 3.86 -2.91 -28.15
CA LYS A 97 4.08 -4.11 -28.96
C LYS A 97 4.97 -5.12 -28.22
N GLY A 98 4.35 -6.16 -27.64
CA GLY A 98 5.03 -7.24 -26.93
C GLY A 98 4.59 -7.48 -25.48
N MET A 99 3.71 -6.64 -24.91
CA MET A 99 3.11 -6.91 -23.59
C MET A 99 2.32 -8.23 -23.60
N ARG A 100 2.51 -9.05 -22.56
CA ARG A 100 1.76 -10.29 -22.29
C ARG A 100 0.69 -10.13 -21.22
N ALA A 101 0.78 -9.08 -20.40
CA ALA A 101 -0.21 -8.82 -19.37
C ALA A 101 -1.53 -8.32 -19.96
N LYS A 102 -2.66 -8.84 -19.46
CA LYS A 102 -4.02 -8.43 -19.87
C LYS A 102 -4.60 -7.44 -18.87
N LEU A 103 -4.96 -6.25 -19.34
CA LEU A 103 -5.74 -5.29 -18.54
C LEU A 103 -7.21 -5.73 -18.50
N LEU A 104 -7.80 -5.81 -17.31
CA LEU A 104 -9.20 -6.17 -17.07
C LEU A 104 -9.99 -4.94 -16.58
N PRO A 105 -11.19 -4.66 -17.11
CA PRO A 105 -12.03 -3.57 -16.61
C PRO A 105 -12.65 -3.94 -15.25
N PRO A 106 -12.96 -2.96 -14.38
CA PRO A 106 -13.57 -3.21 -13.06
C PRO A 106 -15.09 -3.46 -13.16
N THR A 107 -15.50 -4.35 -14.08
CA THR A 107 -16.90 -4.79 -14.29
C THR A 107 -17.17 -6.12 -13.61
N VAL A 108 -18.43 -6.57 -13.58
CA VAL A 108 -18.80 -7.92 -13.10
C VAL A 108 -18.06 -9.01 -13.89
N ALA A 109 -17.98 -8.89 -15.22
CA ALA A 109 -17.26 -9.85 -16.07
C ALA A 109 -15.74 -9.84 -15.84
N GLY A 110 -15.15 -8.66 -15.60
CA GLY A 110 -13.73 -8.52 -15.25
C GLY A 110 -13.41 -9.11 -13.88
N VAL A 111 -14.30 -8.96 -12.89
CA VAL A 111 -14.19 -9.63 -11.58
C VAL A 111 -14.27 -11.15 -11.72
N GLU A 112 -15.21 -11.69 -12.51
CA GLU A 112 -15.31 -13.14 -12.69
C GLU A 112 -14.09 -13.73 -13.41
N GLU A 113 -13.56 -13.08 -14.46
CA GLU A 113 -12.30 -13.52 -15.09
C GLU A 113 -11.12 -13.45 -14.12
N ALA A 114 -11.05 -12.40 -13.30
CA ALA A 114 -10.03 -12.25 -12.28
C ALA A 114 -10.09 -13.35 -11.22
N SER A 115 -11.30 -13.67 -10.74
CA SER A 115 -11.54 -14.75 -9.77
C SER A 115 -11.27 -16.12 -10.38
N GLU A 116 -11.61 -16.37 -11.64
CA GLU A 116 -11.27 -17.63 -12.32
C GLU A 116 -9.77 -17.77 -12.59
N ARG A 117 -9.05 -16.69 -12.93
CA ARG A 117 -7.58 -16.73 -12.99
C ARG A 117 -6.97 -17.12 -11.65
N LEU A 118 -7.47 -16.58 -10.54
CA LEU A 118 -7.02 -16.99 -9.20
C LEU A 118 -7.35 -18.48 -8.92
N ARG A 119 -8.60 -18.91 -9.15
CA ARG A 119 -9.01 -20.32 -8.93
C ARG A 119 -8.15 -21.30 -9.73
N SER A 120 -7.86 -20.99 -10.99
CA SER A 120 -6.99 -21.76 -11.90
C SER A 120 -5.47 -21.58 -11.68
N GLY A 121 -5.05 -20.94 -10.57
CA GLY A 121 -3.65 -20.81 -10.18
C GLY A 121 -2.83 -19.80 -10.99
N LYS A 122 -3.48 -18.95 -11.78
CA LYS A 122 -2.84 -17.89 -12.57
C LYS A 122 -2.72 -16.59 -11.78
N LEU A 123 -1.77 -15.76 -12.20
CA LEU A 123 -1.49 -14.47 -11.57
C LEU A 123 -2.51 -13.40 -11.94
N LEU A 124 -2.86 -12.59 -10.94
CA LEU A 124 -3.73 -11.42 -11.02
C LEU A 124 -3.16 -10.28 -10.16
N ALA A 125 -2.88 -9.12 -10.75
CA ALA A 125 -2.67 -7.89 -10.00
C ALA A 125 -3.99 -7.14 -9.78
N PHE A 126 -4.24 -6.70 -8.55
CA PHE A 126 -5.47 -5.99 -8.19
C PHE A 126 -5.21 -4.85 -7.19
N PRO A 127 -6.01 -3.77 -7.22
CA PRO A 127 -5.87 -2.64 -6.30
C PRO A 127 -6.32 -3.01 -4.87
N THR A 128 -5.60 -2.49 -3.88
CA THR A 128 -6.09 -2.34 -2.50
C THR A 128 -6.14 -0.85 -2.13
N GLU A 129 -6.63 -0.54 -0.93
CA GLU A 129 -6.56 0.79 -0.33
C GLU A 129 -5.12 1.21 0.00
N THR A 130 -4.17 0.27 0.00
CA THR A 130 -2.73 0.51 0.24
C THR A 130 -1.94 0.63 -1.06
N VAL A 131 -1.58 -0.50 -1.68
CA VAL A 131 -0.89 -0.61 -2.96
C VAL A 131 -1.56 -1.71 -3.82
N TYR A 132 -1.24 -1.80 -5.10
CA TYR A 132 -1.61 -2.96 -5.92
C TYR A 132 -0.87 -4.22 -5.45
N GLY A 133 -1.59 -5.32 -5.26
CA GLY A 133 -1.04 -6.63 -4.90
C GLY A 133 -1.05 -7.61 -6.09
N LEU A 134 0.01 -8.41 -6.25
CA LEU A 134 0.10 -9.49 -7.24
C LEU A 134 -0.33 -10.82 -6.61
N GLY A 135 -1.60 -11.14 -6.75
CA GLY A 135 -2.23 -12.33 -6.20
C GLY A 135 -2.00 -13.62 -6.99
N ALA A 136 -1.87 -14.71 -6.24
CA ALA A 136 -2.10 -16.08 -6.69
C ALA A 136 -2.86 -16.86 -5.60
N ASN A 137 -3.51 -17.97 -5.95
CA ASN A 137 -4.15 -18.86 -4.95
C ASN A 137 -3.08 -19.42 -4.00
N ALA A 138 -3.20 -19.07 -2.70
CA ALA A 138 -2.24 -19.44 -1.68
C ALA A 138 -2.15 -20.96 -1.44
N LEU A 139 -3.20 -21.72 -1.80
CA LEU A 139 -3.24 -23.18 -1.63
C LEU A 139 -2.48 -23.95 -2.73
N ILE A 140 -2.07 -23.30 -3.82
CA ILE A 140 -1.39 -23.93 -4.95
C ILE A 140 0.08 -23.51 -4.94
N GLU A 141 0.98 -24.40 -4.54
CA GLU A 141 2.40 -24.05 -4.38
C GLU A 141 3.04 -23.52 -5.68
N SER A 142 2.71 -24.08 -6.85
CA SER A 142 3.21 -23.60 -8.15
C SER A 142 2.69 -22.20 -8.52
N ALA A 143 1.49 -21.84 -8.10
CA ALA A 143 0.94 -20.49 -8.25
C ALA A 143 1.66 -19.49 -7.33
N VAL A 144 1.94 -19.91 -6.09
CA VAL A 144 2.76 -19.14 -5.13
C VAL A 144 4.19 -18.95 -5.64
N VAL A 145 4.86 -20.00 -6.15
CA VAL A 145 6.18 -19.90 -6.80
C VAL A 145 6.16 -18.91 -7.97
N SER A 146 5.07 -18.91 -8.77
CA SER A 146 4.94 -18.01 -9.91
C SER A 146 4.96 -16.51 -9.52
N ILE A 147 4.50 -16.15 -8.30
CA ILE A 147 4.65 -14.78 -7.76
C ILE A 147 6.13 -14.41 -7.64
N PHE A 148 6.94 -15.30 -7.07
CA PHE A 148 8.37 -15.07 -6.86
C PHE A 148 9.11 -14.94 -8.20
N THR A 149 8.87 -15.87 -9.13
CA THR A 149 9.43 -15.85 -10.48
C THR A 149 9.03 -14.59 -11.25
N CYS A 150 7.75 -14.21 -11.24
CA CYS A 150 7.24 -13.03 -11.95
C CYS A 150 7.85 -11.71 -11.43
N LYS A 151 8.16 -11.63 -10.13
CA LYS A 151 8.72 -10.42 -9.50
C LYS A 151 10.25 -10.38 -9.47
N GLY A 152 10.94 -11.51 -9.68
CA GLY A 152 12.35 -11.65 -9.29
C GLY A 152 12.56 -11.59 -7.77
N ARG A 153 11.58 -12.02 -6.97
CA ARG A 153 11.61 -11.96 -5.51
C ARG A 153 12.33 -13.21 -4.94
N PRO A 154 13.23 -13.07 -3.96
CA PRO A 154 13.83 -14.21 -3.26
C PRO A 154 12.77 -15.07 -2.56
N MET A 155 12.92 -16.40 -2.64
CA MET A 155 12.02 -17.37 -1.99
C MET A 155 12.03 -17.31 -0.45
N THR A 156 12.90 -16.49 0.13
CA THR A 156 13.11 -16.25 1.57
C THR A 156 12.32 -15.06 2.14
N ASP A 157 11.53 -14.35 1.31
CA ASP A 157 10.74 -13.19 1.72
C ASP A 157 9.22 -13.53 1.71
N PRO A 158 8.59 -13.77 2.88
CA PRO A 158 7.26 -14.37 3.00
C PRO A 158 6.14 -13.53 2.38
N LEU A 159 4.97 -14.11 2.16
CA LEU A 159 3.84 -13.45 1.50
C LEU A 159 2.67 -13.18 2.46
N ILE A 160 1.82 -12.20 2.11
CA ILE A 160 0.59 -11.88 2.84
C ILE A 160 -0.60 -12.54 2.14
N ILE A 161 -1.32 -13.39 2.84
CA ILE A 161 -2.62 -13.92 2.41
C ILE A 161 -3.68 -12.84 2.58
N HIS A 162 -4.34 -12.49 1.49
CA HIS A 162 -5.53 -11.66 1.45
C HIS A 162 -6.79 -12.54 1.47
N ILE A 163 -7.78 -12.13 2.26
CA ILE A 163 -9.04 -12.84 2.53
C ILE A 163 -10.21 -11.84 2.59
N PRO A 164 -11.48 -12.27 2.37
CA PRO A 164 -12.63 -11.38 2.41
C PRO A 164 -13.07 -11.00 3.84
N ASP A 165 -12.84 -11.88 4.82
CA ASP A 165 -13.35 -11.75 6.19
C ASP A 165 -12.46 -12.45 7.23
N ALA A 166 -12.63 -12.10 8.51
CA ALA A 166 -11.89 -12.68 9.63
C ALA A 166 -12.12 -14.19 9.76
N ALA A 167 -13.35 -14.69 9.51
CA ALA A 167 -13.67 -16.11 9.55
C ALA A 167 -12.86 -16.93 8.51
N SER A 168 -12.47 -16.31 7.40
CA SER A 168 -11.64 -16.90 6.36
C SER A 168 -10.14 -16.78 6.65
N ALA A 169 -9.70 -15.75 7.38
CA ALA A 169 -8.35 -15.72 7.95
C ALA A 169 -8.12 -16.87 8.94
N LEU A 170 -9.12 -17.19 9.78
CA LEU A 170 -9.09 -18.31 10.74
C LEU A 170 -9.08 -19.70 10.09
N LYS A 171 -9.24 -19.80 8.77
CA LYS A 171 -8.95 -21.02 8.00
C LYS A 171 -7.44 -21.16 7.76
N CYS A 172 -6.73 -20.04 7.59
CA CYS A 172 -5.31 -19.97 7.22
C CYS A 172 -4.34 -19.97 8.41
N VAL A 173 -4.72 -19.40 9.56
CA VAL A 173 -3.88 -19.31 10.76
C VAL A 173 -4.38 -20.13 11.95
N GLU A 174 -3.45 -20.61 12.77
CA GLU A 174 -3.67 -21.26 14.06
C GLU A 174 -3.02 -20.45 15.21
N PHE A 175 -3.51 -20.69 16.43
CA PHE A 175 -3.07 -20.09 17.69
C PHE A 175 -2.82 -21.20 18.71
N ALA A 176 -2.27 -20.87 19.88
CA ALA A 176 -2.25 -21.79 21.01
C ALA A 176 -3.67 -22.26 21.42
N GLU A 177 -3.76 -23.40 22.11
CA GLU A 177 -5.00 -23.81 22.79
C GLU A 177 -5.25 -22.90 24.01
N GLY A 178 -6.52 -22.76 24.42
CA GLY A 178 -6.88 -21.95 25.60
C GLY A 178 -6.43 -22.59 26.91
N ALA A 179 -6.36 -21.81 27.99
CA ALA A 179 -6.13 -22.38 29.32
C ALA A 179 -7.30 -23.28 29.75
N ALA A 180 -7.09 -24.11 30.78
CA ALA A 180 -8.10 -25.06 31.24
C ALA A 180 -9.38 -24.37 31.75
N GLY A 181 -10.42 -24.34 30.91
CA GLY A 181 -11.69 -23.64 31.15
C GLY A 181 -11.98 -22.50 30.17
N GLU A 182 -11.06 -22.15 29.28
CA GLU A 182 -11.24 -21.12 28.26
C GLU A 182 -11.70 -21.71 26.92
N GLU A 183 -12.60 -21.00 26.21
CA GLU A 183 -13.09 -21.38 24.87
C GLU A 183 -12.09 -21.02 23.75
N ILE A 184 -11.28 -19.97 23.96
CA ILE A 184 -10.25 -19.47 23.04
C ILE A 184 -9.03 -18.99 23.83
N SER A 185 -7.85 -19.08 23.23
CA SER A 185 -6.59 -18.55 23.78
C SER A 185 -6.51 -17.03 23.68
N GLU A 186 -5.63 -16.43 24.49
CA GLU A 186 -5.39 -14.98 24.51
C GLU A 186 -4.95 -14.43 23.15
N GLY A 187 -4.00 -15.06 22.45
CA GLY A 187 -3.57 -14.61 21.13
C GLY A 187 -4.68 -14.67 20.08
N ARG A 188 -5.64 -15.60 20.23
CA ARG A 188 -6.86 -15.64 19.43
C ARG A 188 -7.84 -14.51 19.80
N ALA A 189 -8.00 -14.19 21.08
CA ALA A 189 -8.82 -13.04 21.51
C ALA A 189 -8.22 -11.70 21.05
N VAL A 190 -6.88 -11.57 21.08
CA VAL A 190 -6.13 -10.44 20.52
C VAL A 190 -6.33 -10.35 19.00
N PHE A 191 -6.21 -11.47 18.28
CA PHE A 191 -6.50 -11.51 16.85
C PHE A 191 -7.91 -11.01 16.54
N GLU A 192 -8.93 -11.58 17.21
CA GLU A 192 -10.32 -11.18 17.01
C GLU A 192 -10.53 -9.69 17.24
N ARG A 193 -10.04 -9.15 18.36
CA ARG A 193 -10.16 -7.73 18.69
C ARG A 193 -9.44 -6.82 17.70
N LEU A 194 -8.27 -7.21 17.20
CA LEU A 194 -7.57 -6.46 16.15
C LEU A 194 -8.35 -6.50 14.82
N THR A 195 -8.95 -7.64 14.47
CA THR A 195 -9.79 -7.73 13.25
C THR A 195 -11.12 -6.99 13.37
N GLU A 196 -11.73 -6.96 14.56
CA GLU A 196 -12.98 -6.23 14.85
C GLU A 196 -12.83 -4.72 14.58
N VAL A 197 -11.68 -4.14 14.94
CA VAL A 197 -11.45 -2.69 14.82
C VAL A 197 -10.80 -2.30 13.49
N PHE A 198 -9.89 -3.10 12.96
CA PHE A 198 -9.04 -2.70 11.82
C PHE A 198 -9.33 -3.42 10.49
N TRP A 199 -10.25 -4.39 10.44
CA TRP A 199 -10.64 -5.07 9.20
C TRP A 199 -12.12 -4.83 8.83
N PRO A 200 -12.45 -4.65 7.53
CA PRO A 200 -11.52 -4.56 6.39
C PRO A 200 -10.65 -3.29 6.43
N GLY A 201 -9.35 -3.42 6.16
CA GLY A 201 -8.41 -2.31 6.24
C GLY A 201 -6.91 -2.66 6.20
N ALA A 202 -6.10 -1.68 6.59
CA ALA A 202 -4.66 -1.64 6.39
C ALA A 202 -3.83 -2.35 7.48
N LEU A 203 -4.42 -3.27 8.26
CA LEU A 203 -3.68 -4.13 9.19
C LEU A 203 -3.35 -5.47 8.55
N THR A 204 -2.14 -5.96 8.77
CA THR A 204 -1.73 -7.34 8.52
C THR A 204 -1.33 -7.97 9.84
N ILE A 205 -1.90 -9.12 10.15
CA ILE A 205 -1.60 -9.86 11.38
C ILE A 205 -0.85 -11.13 11.00
N VAL A 206 0.35 -11.30 11.56
CA VAL A 206 1.19 -12.48 11.41
C VAL A 206 0.94 -13.41 12.59
N ALA A 207 0.52 -14.64 12.27
CA ALA A 207 0.31 -15.73 13.21
C ALA A 207 0.81 -17.04 12.59
N LYS A 208 0.77 -18.14 13.34
CA LYS A 208 1.26 -19.45 12.87
C LYS A 208 0.35 -19.97 11.74
N ALA A 209 0.94 -20.47 10.67
CA ALA A 209 0.20 -20.98 9.51
C ALA A 209 -0.35 -22.39 9.78
N LYS A 210 -1.59 -22.67 9.33
CA LYS A 210 -2.13 -24.04 9.37
C LYS A 210 -1.40 -24.94 8.38
N LYS A 211 -1.27 -26.22 8.72
CA LYS A 211 -0.55 -27.27 7.97
C LYS A 211 -0.92 -27.42 6.48
N HIS A 212 -2.07 -26.92 6.03
CA HIS A 212 -2.48 -26.96 4.61
C HIS A 212 -2.06 -25.73 3.79
N ILE A 213 -1.49 -24.70 4.43
CA ILE A 213 -0.89 -23.56 3.74
C ILE A 213 0.52 -23.98 3.28
N PRO A 214 0.83 -23.96 1.97
CA PRO A 214 2.14 -24.33 1.44
C PRO A 214 3.27 -23.51 2.09
N LEU A 215 4.34 -24.19 2.49
CA LEU A 215 5.44 -23.60 3.26
C LEU A 215 6.09 -22.40 2.53
N LYS A 216 6.04 -22.38 1.19
CA LYS A 216 6.50 -21.26 0.34
C LYS A 216 5.79 -19.93 0.62
N VAL A 217 4.54 -19.93 1.10
CA VAL A 217 3.84 -18.70 1.49
C VAL A 217 4.52 -18.08 2.73
N SER A 218 4.94 -18.92 3.68
CA SER A 218 5.67 -18.52 4.90
C SER A 218 7.19 -18.35 4.70
N ALA A 219 7.71 -18.53 3.48
CA ALA A 219 9.14 -18.58 3.16
C ALA A 219 9.97 -19.56 4.04
N GLY A 220 9.34 -20.61 4.58
CA GLY A 220 9.99 -21.57 5.51
C GLY A 220 9.76 -21.30 7.00
N THR A 221 9.29 -20.10 7.38
CA THR A 221 9.18 -19.70 8.80
C THR A 221 8.05 -20.40 9.56
N GLY A 222 7.03 -20.93 8.87
CA GLY A 222 5.81 -21.45 9.50
C GLY A 222 4.86 -20.37 10.03
N PHE A 223 5.19 -19.09 9.90
CA PHE A 223 4.31 -17.96 10.19
C PHE A 223 3.81 -17.32 8.89
N VAL A 224 2.58 -16.80 8.88
CA VAL A 224 1.99 -16.15 7.70
C VAL A 224 1.23 -14.90 8.09
N GLY A 225 1.40 -13.84 7.30
CA GLY A 225 0.59 -12.63 7.42
C GLY A 225 -0.76 -12.83 6.76
N VAL A 226 -1.85 -12.57 7.48
CA VAL A 226 -3.21 -12.49 6.94
C VAL A 226 -3.71 -11.04 6.94
N ARG A 227 -4.54 -10.68 5.96
CA ARG A 227 -5.16 -9.35 5.83
C ARG A 227 -6.51 -9.40 5.12
N CYS A 228 -7.45 -8.62 5.63
CA CYS A 228 -8.69 -8.28 4.94
C CYS A 228 -8.59 -6.86 4.37
N PRO A 229 -8.38 -6.65 3.05
CA PRO A 229 -8.28 -5.31 2.46
C PRO A 229 -9.66 -4.64 2.37
N SER A 230 -9.75 -3.32 2.58
CA SER A 230 -11.01 -2.57 2.51
C SER A 230 -11.47 -2.22 1.09
N HIS A 231 -10.60 -2.30 0.09
CA HIS A 231 -10.93 -1.88 -1.27
C HIS A 231 -12.08 -2.70 -1.89
N PRO A 232 -13.21 -2.08 -2.31
CA PRO A 232 -14.39 -2.79 -2.82
C PRO A 232 -14.12 -3.77 -3.96
N LEU A 233 -13.18 -3.46 -4.86
CA LEU A 233 -12.83 -4.37 -5.96
C LEU A 233 -12.05 -5.59 -5.47
N ALA A 234 -11.16 -5.42 -4.48
CA ALA A 234 -10.44 -6.54 -3.86
C ALA A 234 -11.42 -7.45 -3.11
N GLN A 235 -12.31 -6.86 -2.30
CA GLN A 235 -13.37 -7.59 -1.59
C GLN A 235 -14.23 -8.45 -2.52
N ARG A 236 -14.67 -7.90 -3.66
CA ARG A 236 -15.45 -8.64 -4.65
C ARG A 236 -14.67 -9.79 -5.29
N ILE A 237 -13.41 -9.57 -5.64
CA ILE A 237 -12.54 -10.62 -6.22
C ILE A 237 -12.28 -11.73 -5.20
N LEU A 238 -11.98 -11.39 -3.94
CA LEU A 238 -11.70 -12.32 -2.84
C LEU A 238 -12.94 -13.15 -2.47
N ALA A 239 -14.12 -12.54 -2.43
CA ALA A 239 -15.38 -13.25 -2.22
C ALA A 239 -15.72 -14.20 -3.38
N ALA A 240 -15.54 -13.76 -4.63
CA ALA A 240 -15.88 -14.56 -5.82
C ALA A 240 -14.83 -15.64 -6.16
N CYS A 241 -13.56 -15.48 -5.80
CA CYS A 241 -12.56 -16.53 -6.02
C CYS A 241 -12.66 -17.67 -5.00
N GLY A 242 -13.21 -17.42 -3.81
CA GLY A 242 -13.46 -18.45 -2.79
C GLY A 242 -12.21 -19.10 -2.19
N VAL A 243 -11.03 -18.56 -2.48
CA VAL A 243 -9.71 -19.09 -2.09
C VAL A 243 -8.87 -18.00 -1.42
N PRO A 244 -8.00 -18.32 -0.43
CA PRO A 244 -7.05 -17.37 0.11
C PRO A 244 -6.04 -16.95 -0.97
N VAL A 245 -5.72 -15.66 -1.07
CA VAL A 245 -4.87 -15.11 -2.15
C VAL A 245 -3.55 -14.60 -1.57
N ALA A 246 -2.45 -15.29 -1.81
CA ALA A 246 -1.12 -14.78 -1.45
C ALA A 246 -0.77 -13.63 -2.39
N ALA A 247 -0.54 -12.42 -1.86
CA ALA A 247 -0.26 -11.22 -2.66
C ALA A 247 0.75 -10.28 -1.96
N PRO A 248 2.03 -10.24 -2.38
CA PRO A 248 2.90 -9.09 -2.15
C PRO A 248 2.54 -7.93 -3.10
N SER A 249 3.18 -6.77 -2.96
CA SER A 249 3.04 -5.65 -3.89
C SER A 249 3.37 -6.03 -5.35
N ALA A 250 2.71 -5.41 -6.34
CA ALA A 250 2.73 -5.83 -7.75
C ALA A 250 3.86 -5.22 -8.62
N ASN A 251 5.02 -4.96 -8.02
CA ASN A 251 6.23 -4.42 -8.67
C ASN A 251 7.32 -5.50 -8.87
N ARG A 252 8.34 -5.21 -9.67
CA ARG A 252 9.62 -5.95 -9.65
C ARG A 252 10.26 -5.81 -8.25
N PHE A 253 10.98 -6.84 -7.80
CA PHE A 253 11.58 -6.83 -6.47
C PHE A 253 12.56 -5.65 -6.27
N GLY A 254 12.65 -5.13 -5.04
CA GLY A 254 13.39 -3.90 -4.73
C GLY A 254 12.68 -2.59 -5.12
N HIS A 255 12.01 -2.55 -6.27
CA HIS A 255 11.46 -1.35 -6.89
C HIS A 255 10.32 -0.66 -6.12
N VAL A 256 9.98 0.59 -6.47
CA VAL A 256 8.87 1.37 -5.89
C VAL A 256 7.53 0.62 -6.01
N SER A 257 6.78 0.52 -4.91
CA SER A 257 5.48 -0.19 -4.91
C SER A 257 4.44 0.50 -5.81
N PRO A 258 3.53 -0.25 -6.46
CA PRO A 258 2.62 0.29 -7.45
C PRO A 258 1.31 0.78 -6.83
N THR A 259 0.96 2.05 -7.07
CA THR A 259 -0.30 2.68 -6.65
C THR A 259 -1.30 2.86 -7.81
N LYS A 260 -0.98 2.38 -9.02
CA LYS A 260 -1.82 2.42 -10.23
C LYS A 260 -1.58 1.17 -11.07
N ALA A 261 -2.58 0.75 -11.86
CA ALA A 261 -2.44 -0.34 -12.83
C ALA A 261 -1.31 -0.07 -13.84
N ALA A 262 -1.11 1.18 -14.24
CA ALA A 262 0.00 1.59 -15.12
C ALA A 262 1.39 1.25 -14.52
N HIS A 263 1.58 1.40 -13.20
CA HIS A 263 2.86 1.06 -12.56
C HIS A 263 3.10 -0.47 -12.59
N VAL A 264 2.02 -1.27 -12.48
CA VAL A 264 2.09 -2.74 -12.63
C VAL A 264 2.41 -3.13 -14.08
N MET A 265 1.79 -2.48 -15.06
CA MET A 265 2.06 -2.75 -16.48
C MET A 265 3.49 -2.40 -16.88
N ASN A 266 4.08 -1.34 -16.30
CA ASN A 266 5.49 -0.99 -16.52
C ASN A 266 6.45 -2.05 -15.96
N ASP A 267 6.16 -2.58 -14.77
CA ASP A 267 7.05 -3.52 -14.08
C ASP A 267 6.90 -4.98 -14.53
N LEU A 268 5.66 -5.42 -14.73
CA LEU A 268 5.29 -6.83 -14.92
C LEU A 268 4.57 -7.11 -16.25
N GLY A 269 4.44 -6.10 -17.13
CA GLY A 269 3.68 -6.20 -18.39
C GLY A 269 4.17 -7.26 -19.38
N MET A 270 5.40 -7.76 -19.21
CA MET A 270 5.99 -8.83 -20.02
C MET A 270 5.65 -10.26 -19.53
N SER A 271 4.92 -10.39 -18.42
CA SER A 271 4.49 -11.67 -17.83
C SER A 271 3.02 -11.98 -18.15
N ASP A 272 2.62 -13.25 -18.11
CA ASP A 272 1.19 -13.65 -18.18
C ASP A 272 0.51 -13.39 -16.83
N ILE A 273 0.16 -12.12 -16.62
CA ILE A 273 -0.67 -11.66 -15.50
C ILE A 273 -1.94 -11.01 -16.06
N ALA A 274 -3.02 -11.06 -15.30
CA ALA A 274 -4.09 -10.07 -15.47
C ALA A 274 -3.82 -8.87 -14.55
N VAL A 275 -4.27 -7.67 -14.92
CA VAL A 275 -4.22 -6.47 -14.09
C VAL A 275 -5.60 -5.81 -14.08
N MET A 276 -6.23 -5.69 -12.91
CA MET A 276 -7.49 -4.96 -12.78
C MET A 276 -7.25 -3.46 -12.92
N ASN A 277 -7.91 -2.80 -13.87
CA ASN A 277 -7.83 -1.35 -14.04
C ASN A 277 -8.73 -0.63 -13.02
N GLY A 278 -8.29 -0.56 -11.76
CA GLY A 278 -9.06 0.11 -10.71
C GLY A 278 -9.23 1.62 -10.90
N GLU A 279 -8.43 2.24 -11.77
CA GLU A 279 -8.55 3.66 -12.10
C GLU A 279 -9.66 3.97 -13.13
N ASP A 280 -10.35 2.97 -13.69
CA ASP A 280 -11.40 3.21 -14.70
C ASP A 280 -12.69 3.76 -14.10
N LYS A 281 -12.84 5.09 -14.17
CA LYS A 281 -13.94 5.85 -13.56
C LYS A 281 -15.31 5.65 -14.21
N ARG A 282 -15.42 4.81 -15.24
CA ARG A 282 -16.65 4.63 -16.03
C ARG A 282 -17.60 3.55 -15.47
N GLU A 283 -17.18 2.86 -14.42
CA GLU A 283 -17.73 1.56 -14.03
C GLU A 283 -18.20 1.47 -12.57
N LEU A 284 -18.97 0.42 -12.28
CA LEU A 284 -19.66 0.14 -11.00
C LEU A 284 -18.80 0.24 -9.73
N PHE A 285 -17.48 0.10 -9.81
CA PHE A 285 -16.56 0.07 -8.67
C PHE A 285 -15.50 1.18 -8.70
N ALA A 286 -15.81 2.30 -9.37
CA ALA A 286 -14.98 3.50 -9.53
C ALA A 286 -14.73 4.31 -8.23
N VAL A 287 -14.13 3.68 -7.21
CA VAL A 287 -13.52 4.36 -6.06
C VAL A 287 -12.04 4.66 -6.33
N PRO A 288 -11.39 5.59 -5.61
CA PRO A 288 -9.96 5.82 -5.79
C PRO A 288 -9.16 4.60 -5.31
N THR A 289 -8.20 4.16 -6.13
CA THR A 289 -7.26 3.10 -5.76
C THR A 289 -6.20 3.63 -4.81
N CYS A 290 -5.65 2.75 -3.98
CA CYS A 290 -4.43 3.00 -3.20
C CYS A 290 -4.46 4.30 -2.38
N GLU A 291 -5.59 4.57 -1.71
CA GLU A 291 -5.87 5.82 -0.98
C GLU A 291 -4.87 6.15 0.14
N ILE A 292 -4.21 5.13 0.71
CA ILE A 292 -3.15 5.24 1.72
C ILE A 292 -1.75 5.39 1.07
N GLY A 293 -1.59 4.91 -0.17
CA GLY A 293 -0.36 4.95 -0.97
C GLY A 293 0.79 4.06 -0.49
N ILE A 294 0.94 3.83 0.80
CA ILE A 294 1.94 2.92 1.40
C ILE A 294 1.31 1.58 1.84
N GLU A 295 2.14 0.55 2.09
CA GLU A 295 1.66 -0.77 2.51
C GLU A 295 1.09 -0.79 3.94
N SER A 296 0.36 -1.86 4.25
CA SER A 296 -0.22 -2.14 5.56
C SER A 296 0.79 -2.08 6.72
N THR A 297 0.32 -1.67 7.90
CA THR A 297 1.01 -1.96 9.16
C THR A 297 1.01 -3.48 9.35
N VAL A 298 2.16 -4.06 9.72
CA VAL A 298 2.29 -5.49 9.98
C VAL A 298 2.62 -5.70 11.45
N VAL A 299 1.80 -6.51 12.13
CA VAL A 299 2.03 -6.94 13.51
C VAL A 299 2.17 -8.46 13.57
N LYS A 300 3.01 -8.99 14.46
CA LYS A 300 3.03 -10.41 14.86
C LYS A 300 2.40 -10.54 16.24
N ILE A 301 1.48 -11.49 16.39
CA ILE A 301 1.03 -11.96 17.70
C ILE A 301 2.05 -13.01 18.15
N ASN A 302 2.66 -12.80 19.33
CA ASN A 302 3.52 -13.80 19.95
C ASN A 302 2.83 -14.38 21.18
N ASP A 303 2.29 -15.61 21.05
CA ASP A 303 1.66 -16.33 22.17
C ASP A 303 2.66 -16.63 23.31
N GLU A 304 3.95 -16.82 23.00
CA GLU A 304 4.97 -17.20 23.98
C GLU A 304 5.38 -16.05 24.91
N THR A 305 5.61 -14.84 24.37
CA THR A 305 5.94 -13.65 25.18
C THR A 305 4.71 -12.81 25.55
N ARG A 306 3.54 -13.11 24.97
CA ARG A 306 2.27 -12.37 25.12
C ARG A 306 2.44 -10.91 24.73
N GLU A 307 2.97 -10.70 23.52
CA GLU A 307 3.30 -9.39 22.95
C GLU A 307 2.77 -9.24 21.53
N VAL A 308 2.42 -8.00 21.15
CA VAL A 308 2.10 -7.63 19.76
C VAL A 308 3.30 -6.87 19.19
N ILE A 309 4.05 -7.51 18.30
CA ILE A 309 5.29 -6.97 17.75
C ILE A 309 5.02 -6.28 16.41
N VAL A 310 5.23 -4.97 16.31
CA VAL A 310 5.14 -4.21 15.06
C VAL A 310 6.36 -4.55 14.20
N LEU A 311 6.16 -5.39 13.18
CA LEU A 311 7.20 -5.82 12.24
C LEU A 311 7.40 -4.85 11.06
N ARG A 312 6.38 -4.04 10.74
CA ARG A 312 6.46 -2.96 9.74
C ARG A 312 5.45 -1.86 10.06
N ARG A 313 5.92 -0.60 10.10
CA ARG A 313 5.06 0.58 10.24
C ARG A 313 4.26 0.85 8.95
N GLY A 314 3.08 1.44 9.09
CA GLY A 314 2.14 1.74 8.01
C GLY A 314 1.12 2.79 8.47
N ALA A 315 -0.09 2.75 7.91
CA ALA A 315 -1.12 3.75 8.22
C ALA A 315 -1.81 3.59 9.58
N ILE A 316 -1.74 2.41 10.20
CA ILE A 316 -2.21 2.19 11.58
C ILE A 316 -1.01 2.38 12.51
N THR A 317 -1.16 3.28 13.46
CA THR A 317 -0.12 3.73 14.40
C THR A 317 0.09 2.75 15.55
N GLN A 318 1.21 2.86 16.26
CA GLN A 318 1.44 2.08 17.48
C GLN A 318 0.44 2.50 18.56
N ARG A 319 0.12 3.80 18.66
CA ARG A 319 -0.88 4.32 19.61
C ARG A 319 -2.27 3.69 19.42
N GLU A 320 -2.76 3.60 18.18
CA GLU A 320 -4.06 2.97 17.87
C GLU A 320 -4.06 1.48 18.26
N LEU A 321 -2.96 0.75 18.03
CA LEU A 321 -2.81 -0.63 18.48
C LEU A 321 -2.87 -0.73 20.01
N GLU A 322 -2.11 0.10 20.73
CA GLU A 322 -2.10 0.14 22.20
C GLU A 322 -3.47 0.50 22.80
N GLU A 323 -4.25 1.37 22.15
CA GLU A 323 -5.61 1.72 22.56
C GLU A 323 -6.60 0.57 22.36
N VAL A 324 -6.51 -0.17 21.25
CA VAL A 324 -7.33 -1.36 21.01
C VAL A 324 -6.99 -2.51 21.97
N MET A 325 -5.70 -2.71 22.26
CA MET A 325 -5.22 -3.77 23.16
C MET A 325 -5.69 -3.62 24.60
N LYS A 326 -5.83 -2.38 25.12
CA LYS A 326 -6.43 -2.12 26.45
C LYS A 326 -7.84 -2.69 26.62
N GLY A 327 -8.56 -2.90 25.51
CA GLY A 327 -9.88 -3.53 25.52
C GLY A 327 -9.87 -5.07 25.68
N VAL A 328 -8.74 -5.73 25.45
CA VAL A 328 -8.60 -7.19 25.63
C VAL A 328 -8.40 -7.54 27.11
N SER A 329 -7.72 -6.68 27.86
CA SER A 329 -7.30 -6.85 29.26
C SER A 329 -8.44 -7.02 30.29
N GLY A 330 -9.70 -6.97 29.87
CA GLY A 330 -10.87 -6.95 30.76
C GLY A 330 -11.43 -8.32 31.17
N ARG A 331 -10.84 -9.45 30.77
CA ARG A 331 -11.40 -10.80 31.01
C ARG A 331 -10.93 -11.52 32.27
N GLY A 332 -9.90 -11.03 32.97
CA GLY A 332 -9.46 -11.63 34.24
C GLY A 332 -8.59 -10.70 35.09
N GLN A 333 -8.81 -10.68 36.41
CA GLN A 333 -7.92 -10.00 37.35
C GLN A 333 -6.80 -10.97 37.79
N GLY A 334 -5.61 -10.80 37.21
CA GLY A 334 -4.40 -11.52 37.61
C GLY A 334 -3.51 -11.88 36.42
N GLU A 335 -2.48 -11.07 36.16
CA GLU A 335 -1.30 -11.39 35.31
C GLU A 335 -1.60 -11.98 33.91
N GLY A 336 -2.83 -11.71 33.42
CA GLY A 336 -3.55 -12.43 32.37
C GLY A 336 -3.70 -11.66 31.04
N VAL A 337 -2.66 -10.96 30.58
CA VAL A 337 -2.79 -9.94 29.52
C VAL A 337 -1.60 -9.94 28.58
N PHE A 338 -1.85 -9.73 27.27
CA PHE A 338 -0.83 -9.32 26.31
C PHE A 338 -0.29 -7.92 26.67
N GLN A 339 0.85 -7.86 27.36
CA GLN A 339 1.21 -6.69 28.15
C GLN A 339 1.69 -5.47 27.34
N LYS A 340 2.11 -5.67 26.10
CA LYS A 340 2.88 -4.65 25.37
C LYS A 340 2.75 -4.73 23.85
N VAL A 341 2.72 -3.56 23.23
CA VAL A 341 3.05 -3.40 21.80
C VAL A 341 4.54 -3.04 21.71
N ILE A 342 5.31 -3.79 20.93
CA ILE A 342 6.76 -3.59 20.78
C ILE A 342 7.10 -3.26 19.33
N GLU A 343 7.82 -2.17 19.12
CA GLU A 343 8.47 -1.89 17.84
C GLU A 343 9.66 -2.83 17.61
N TRP A 344 9.67 -3.55 16.48
CA TRP A 344 10.83 -4.31 16.05
C TRP A 344 11.90 -3.35 15.52
N LYS A 345 12.94 -3.09 16.33
CA LYS A 345 14.00 -2.14 16.00
C LYS A 345 15.02 -2.73 15.04
N VAL A 346 15.10 -2.14 13.86
CA VAL A 346 16.21 -2.33 12.92
C VAL A 346 17.47 -1.70 13.52
N VAL A 347 18.51 -2.49 13.78
CA VAL A 347 19.77 -1.99 14.35
C VAL A 347 20.65 -1.41 13.25
N VAL A 348 20.74 -0.08 13.24
CA VAL A 348 21.65 0.70 12.40
C VAL A 348 23.03 0.75 13.08
N VAL A 349 24.04 0.28 12.36
CA VAL A 349 25.46 0.42 12.69
C VAL A 349 26.06 1.42 11.70
N ASN A 350 26.44 2.61 12.17
CA ASN A 350 27.07 3.61 11.31
C ASN A 350 28.58 3.37 11.26
N THR A 351 29.07 2.94 10.09
CA THR A 351 30.51 2.83 9.81
C THR A 351 31.02 4.17 9.27
N HIS A 352 31.87 4.85 10.04
CA HIS A 352 32.49 6.11 9.62
C HIS A 352 33.78 5.87 8.82
N GLU A 353 33.74 6.09 7.52
CA GLU A 353 34.94 6.20 6.69
C GLU A 353 35.38 7.68 6.57
N GLU A 354 36.47 8.06 7.25
CA GLU A 354 37.14 9.34 6.99
C GLU A 354 38.02 9.25 5.73
N MET A 355 37.44 9.48 4.55
CA MET A 355 38.24 9.73 3.35
C MET A 355 38.98 11.07 3.49
N LYS A 356 40.30 10.99 3.67
CA LYS A 356 41.21 12.15 3.59
C LYS A 356 41.42 12.51 2.13
N GLY A 357 40.71 13.53 1.65
CA GLY A 357 41.06 14.16 0.38
C GLY A 357 42.45 14.80 0.45
N GLU A 358 43.25 14.58 -0.59
CA GLU A 358 44.46 15.37 -0.84
C GLU A 358 44.03 16.81 -1.18
N GLY A 359 44.84 17.79 -0.78
CA GLY A 359 44.47 19.20 -0.86
C GLY A 359 45.19 19.91 -1.99
N GLU A 360 44.44 20.58 -2.85
CA GLU A 360 45.00 21.58 -3.77
C GLU A 360 45.42 22.83 -2.98
N GLU A 361 46.50 23.48 -3.44
CA GLU A 361 46.93 24.79 -2.94
C GLU A 361 46.43 25.89 -3.88
N ASP A 362 45.65 26.83 -3.34
CA ASP A 362 45.38 28.09 -4.03
C ASP A 362 46.69 28.88 -4.18
N GLY A 363 46.79 29.69 -5.24
CA GLY A 363 47.98 30.51 -5.58
C GLY A 363 48.41 31.61 -4.58
N ASP A 364 47.88 31.56 -3.36
CA ASP A 364 48.25 32.39 -2.18
C ASP A 364 48.70 31.48 -0.99
N GLY A 365 49.11 30.23 -1.28
CA GLY A 365 49.71 29.31 -0.30
C GLY A 365 48.72 28.69 0.70
N ARG A 366 47.44 28.50 0.31
CA ARG A 366 46.40 27.91 1.18
C ARG A 366 45.92 26.56 0.66
N VAL A 367 46.18 25.51 1.46
CA VAL A 367 45.70 24.14 1.22
C VAL A 367 44.20 24.04 1.53
N ILE A 368 43.34 23.83 0.52
CA ILE A 368 41.90 23.60 0.74
C ILE A 368 41.62 22.11 0.94
N LYS A 369 41.43 21.69 2.20
CA LYS A 369 41.06 20.30 2.54
C LYS A 369 39.55 20.08 2.45
N LYS A 370 39.07 19.67 1.26
CA LYS A 370 37.67 19.23 1.06
C LYS A 370 37.38 17.97 1.88
N ARG A 371 36.65 18.12 2.98
CA ARG A 371 36.10 17.01 3.79
C ARG A 371 34.70 16.64 3.33
N ARG A 372 34.57 15.61 2.48
CA ARG A 372 33.28 14.94 2.24
C ARG A 372 33.02 13.95 3.39
N LYS A 373 31.91 14.11 4.12
CA LYS A 373 31.43 13.15 5.12
C LYS A 373 30.24 12.41 4.51
N ILE A 374 30.41 11.11 4.26
CA ILE A 374 29.33 10.21 3.87
C ILE A 374 29.09 9.27 5.05
N GLU A 375 27.85 9.20 5.54
CA GLU A 375 27.48 8.22 6.57
C GLU A 375 26.88 6.99 5.90
N ASN A 376 27.67 5.92 5.84
CA ASN A 376 27.17 4.61 5.44
C ASN A 376 26.53 3.93 6.67
N THR A 377 25.23 3.67 6.57
CA THR A 377 24.44 2.93 7.54
C THR A 377 24.41 1.46 7.13
N GLU A 378 25.15 0.61 7.85
CA GLU A 378 24.92 -0.83 7.81
C GLU A 378 23.73 -1.20 8.70
N VAL A 379 22.98 -2.23 8.32
CA VAL A 379 21.83 -2.71 9.08
C VAL A 379 22.03 -4.18 9.41
N VAL A 380 22.10 -4.48 10.70
CA VAL A 380 22.12 -5.86 11.19
C VAL A 380 20.68 -6.35 11.31
N ASN A 381 20.25 -7.15 10.34
CA ASN A 381 18.98 -7.87 10.45
C ASN A 381 19.09 -8.92 11.56
N GLY A 382 18.17 -8.88 12.51
CA GLY A 382 17.87 -10.02 13.37
C GLY A 382 17.30 -11.19 12.57
N GLU A 383 16.94 -12.27 13.28
CA GLU A 383 16.52 -13.56 12.72
C GLU A 383 15.53 -13.48 11.54
N GLY A 384 15.68 -14.43 10.60
CA GLY A 384 15.20 -14.34 9.21
C GLY A 384 13.75 -13.91 8.99
N HIS A 385 13.53 -13.18 7.89
CA HIS A 385 12.32 -12.38 7.65
C HIS A 385 11.00 -13.11 7.89
N ILE A 386 10.24 -12.62 8.87
CA ILE A 386 8.90 -13.11 9.23
C ILE A 386 7.79 -12.25 8.58
N ALA A 387 8.15 -11.12 7.95
CA ALA A 387 7.20 -10.24 7.24
C ALA A 387 7.82 -9.60 5.98
N PRO A 388 7.00 -9.21 4.97
CA PRO A 388 7.49 -8.52 3.79
C PRO A 388 7.97 -7.10 4.08
N GLY A 389 9.02 -6.66 3.38
CA GLY A 389 9.48 -5.27 3.39
C GLY A 389 10.46 -4.93 4.52
N GLN A 390 11.08 -5.95 5.14
CA GLN A 390 12.03 -5.78 6.24
C GLN A 390 13.44 -5.33 5.78
N LEU A 391 13.82 -5.55 4.51
CA LEU A 391 15.09 -5.12 3.92
C LEU A 391 15.23 -3.59 3.80
N LEU A 392 16.47 -3.10 3.92
CA LEU A 392 16.81 -1.68 3.79
C LEU A 392 16.62 -1.14 2.36
N THR A 393 17.00 -1.92 1.34
CA THR A 393 17.00 -1.56 -0.08
C THR A 393 15.65 -1.82 -0.75
N HIS A 394 14.62 -1.11 -0.30
CA HIS A 394 13.27 -1.16 -0.87
C HIS A 394 12.76 0.21 -1.28
N TYR A 395 11.95 0.24 -2.35
CA TYR A 395 11.25 1.42 -2.86
C TYR A 395 12.15 2.51 -3.47
N ALA A 396 13.38 2.17 -3.88
CA ALA A 396 14.23 3.05 -4.67
C ALA A 396 13.69 3.18 -6.12
N PRO A 397 13.71 4.38 -6.74
CA PRO A 397 13.40 4.58 -8.16
C PRO A 397 14.39 3.90 -9.11
N ASP A 398 13.92 3.41 -10.26
CA ASP A 398 14.78 2.84 -11.31
C ASP A 398 15.79 3.86 -11.86
N GLY A 399 17.09 3.58 -11.66
CA GLY A 399 18.19 4.29 -12.32
C GLY A 399 18.48 5.69 -11.80
N MET A 400 18.08 6.02 -10.58
CA MET A 400 18.36 7.32 -9.94
C MET A 400 18.85 7.14 -8.50
N ASP A 401 19.84 7.93 -8.10
CA ASP A 401 20.32 7.96 -6.71
C ASP A 401 19.35 8.72 -5.82
N CYS A 402 18.80 8.07 -4.80
CA CYS A 402 17.83 8.67 -3.89
C CYS A 402 18.47 9.05 -2.56
N PHE A 403 18.19 10.26 -2.07
CA PHE A 403 18.68 10.78 -0.79
C PHE A 403 17.54 11.37 0.05
N LEU A 404 17.59 11.11 1.35
CA LEU A 404 16.75 11.78 2.34
C LEU A 404 17.44 13.06 2.80
N VAL A 405 16.73 14.19 2.84
CA VAL A 405 17.32 15.52 3.04
C VAL A 405 16.76 16.15 4.30
N ARG A 406 17.61 16.33 5.32
CA ARG A 406 17.27 16.98 6.59
C ARG A 406 17.55 18.48 6.53
N PRO A 407 16.53 19.34 6.36
CA PRO A 407 16.70 20.74 6.68
C PRO A 407 16.95 20.86 8.19
N ASN A 408 18.14 21.33 8.58
CA ASN A 408 18.33 21.81 9.94
C ASN A 408 17.42 23.02 10.19
N LYS A 409 17.41 23.47 11.45
CA LYS A 409 16.87 24.78 11.81
C LYS A 409 17.77 25.87 11.22
N LEU A 410 17.65 26.13 9.92
CA LEU A 410 18.27 27.28 9.25
C LEU A 410 17.92 28.54 10.03
N LYS A 411 18.94 29.27 10.48
CA LYS A 411 18.79 30.49 11.29
C LYS A 411 19.11 31.74 10.50
N THR A 412 19.83 31.63 9.38
CA THR A 412 20.32 32.78 8.60
C THR A 412 20.34 32.51 7.09
N ASN A 413 20.25 33.58 6.30
CA ASN A 413 20.35 33.50 4.84
C ASN A 413 21.70 32.96 4.35
N ASN A 414 22.79 33.12 5.11
CA ASN A 414 24.13 32.65 4.73
C ASN A 414 24.25 31.11 4.70
N GLU A 415 23.35 30.39 5.38
CA GLU A 415 23.29 28.93 5.36
C GLU A 415 22.61 28.42 4.05
N LEU A 416 21.78 29.26 3.42
CA LEU A 416 21.08 28.96 2.16
C LEU A 416 22.03 28.86 0.96
N ASP A 417 23.04 29.72 0.87
CA ASP A 417 24.02 29.68 -0.23
C ASP A 417 25.06 28.58 -0.05
N ARG A 418 25.43 28.27 1.21
CA ARG A 418 26.20 27.06 1.55
C ARG A 418 25.47 25.78 1.16
N LEU A 419 24.15 25.77 1.26
CA LEU A 419 23.34 24.65 0.84
C LEU A 419 23.32 24.47 -0.69
N LYS A 420 23.13 25.55 -1.47
CA LYS A 420 23.28 25.50 -2.93
C LYS A 420 24.65 24.93 -3.32
N HIS A 421 25.71 25.44 -2.67
CA HIS A 421 27.07 24.96 -2.83
C HIS A 421 27.20 23.47 -2.46
N LYS A 422 26.61 23.00 -1.34
CA LYS A 422 26.65 21.58 -0.95
C LYS A 422 25.90 20.66 -1.91
N VAL A 423 24.78 21.09 -2.47
CA VAL A 423 24.02 20.29 -3.47
C VAL A 423 24.77 20.24 -4.80
N GLN A 424 25.58 21.26 -5.10
CA GLN A 424 26.56 21.27 -6.19
C GLN A 424 27.82 20.44 -5.85
N GLU A 425 28.35 20.45 -4.63
CA GLU A 425 29.49 19.62 -4.18
C GLU A 425 29.14 18.14 -4.04
N LEU A 426 27.85 17.78 -4.06
CA LEU A 426 27.35 16.42 -4.25
C LEU A 426 27.39 15.98 -5.73
N ASP A 427 27.89 16.82 -6.64
CA ASP A 427 28.47 16.34 -7.89
C ASP A 427 29.78 15.59 -7.58
N VAL A 428 29.60 14.30 -7.34
CA VAL A 428 30.63 13.29 -7.62
C VAL A 428 30.82 13.24 -9.14
N GLU A 429 32.07 13.23 -9.57
CA GLU A 429 32.45 13.26 -10.99
C GLU A 429 31.85 12.05 -11.74
N GLY A 430 31.15 12.30 -12.85
CA GLY A 430 30.64 11.28 -13.76
C GLY A 430 29.12 11.17 -13.91
N ALA A 431 28.32 11.75 -13.01
CA ALA A 431 26.87 11.86 -13.16
C ALA A 431 26.46 13.20 -13.80
N THR A 432 25.38 13.23 -14.59
CA THR A 432 24.86 14.42 -15.28
C THR A 432 24.69 15.60 -14.31
N GLY A 433 25.56 16.60 -14.41
CA GLY A 433 25.87 17.54 -13.32
C GLY A 433 24.69 18.32 -12.76
N GLY A 434 24.63 18.44 -11.43
CA GLY A 434 23.69 19.24 -10.64
C GLY A 434 22.21 18.84 -10.69
N ALA A 435 21.79 18.06 -11.69
CA ALA A 435 20.38 17.87 -12.01
C ALA A 435 19.68 16.85 -11.10
N CYS A 436 18.66 17.32 -10.38
CA CYS A 436 17.89 16.57 -9.39
C CYS A 436 16.38 16.73 -9.55
N VAL A 437 15.64 15.72 -9.09
CA VAL A 437 14.21 15.81 -8.83
C VAL A 437 13.99 15.98 -7.33
N VAL A 438 13.14 16.92 -6.93
CA VAL A 438 12.82 17.18 -5.53
C VAL A 438 11.41 16.69 -5.19
N ILE A 439 11.33 15.86 -4.15
CA ILE A 439 10.11 15.37 -3.52
C ILE A 439 10.03 16.01 -2.12
N ASP A 440 9.45 17.19 -2.07
CA ASP A 440 9.35 18.04 -0.88
C ASP A 440 8.18 17.60 0.03
N PHE A 441 8.10 18.16 1.23
CA PHE A 441 6.94 18.07 2.11
C PHE A 441 6.68 19.42 2.78
N ASN A 442 5.50 20.00 2.56
CA ASN A 442 5.09 21.29 3.13
C ASN A 442 6.11 22.41 2.84
N GLY A 443 6.63 22.46 1.62
CA GLY A 443 7.63 23.42 1.16
C GLY A 443 8.96 23.45 1.95
N ALA A 444 9.33 22.36 2.64
CA ALA A 444 10.53 22.30 3.48
C ALA A 444 11.80 22.56 2.69
N LEU A 445 12.03 21.83 1.60
CA LEU A 445 13.18 21.98 0.72
C LEU A 445 13.05 23.24 -0.17
N ALA A 446 11.84 23.65 -0.53
CA ALA A 446 11.60 24.92 -1.23
C ALA A 446 12.05 26.15 -0.41
N ARG A 447 11.77 26.18 0.90
CA ARG A 447 12.33 27.21 1.82
C ARG A 447 13.85 27.16 1.90
N CYS A 448 14.45 26.03 1.57
CA CYS A 448 15.88 25.81 1.49
C CYS A 448 16.44 26.01 0.06
N GLY A 449 15.71 26.66 -0.85
CA GLY A 449 16.22 26.99 -2.19
C GLY A 449 16.29 25.80 -3.16
N LEU A 450 15.61 24.69 -2.83
CA LEU A 450 15.40 23.52 -3.69
C LEU A 450 13.93 23.45 -4.15
N GLY A 451 13.35 24.61 -4.45
CA GLY A 451 11.97 24.74 -4.92
C GLY A 451 11.82 24.60 -6.44
N GLU A 452 10.58 24.57 -6.91
CA GLU A 452 10.23 24.63 -8.33
C GLU A 452 10.92 25.82 -9.03
N GLY A 453 11.66 25.56 -10.12
CA GLY A 453 12.44 26.57 -10.85
C GLY A 453 13.81 26.93 -10.28
N SER A 454 14.26 26.29 -9.19
CA SER A 454 15.61 26.50 -8.63
C SER A 454 16.69 25.89 -9.53
N GLN A 455 17.90 26.46 -9.53
CA GLN A 455 19.03 25.93 -10.31
C GLN A 455 19.32 24.47 -9.92
N GLY A 456 19.35 23.58 -10.92
CA GLY A 456 19.54 22.13 -10.72
C GLY A 456 18.25 21.35 -10.41
N VAL A 457 17.13 22.00 -10.11
CA VAL A 457 15.84 21.32 -9.86
C VAL A 457 15.06 21.17 -11.17
N VAL A 458 15.20 20.03 -11.85
CA VAL A 458 14.52 19.77 -13.15
C VAL A 458 13.10 19.23 -12.97
N GLY A 459 12.73 18.83 -11.75
CA GLY A 459 11.38 18.47 -11.38
C GLY A 459 11.14 18.70 -9.90
N TYR A 460 9.98 19.26 -9.55
CA TYR A 460 9.57 19.49 -8.17
C TYR A 460 8.14 18.96 -7.93
N LYS A 461 7.94 18.24 -6.83
CA LYS A 461 6.61 17.96 -6.26
C LYS A 461 6.68 18.05 -4.75
N ASP A 462 5.63 18.59 -4.14
CA ASP A 462 5.42 18.55 -2.69
C ASP A 462 4.41 17.46 -2.36
N LEU A 463 4.82 16.47 -1.58
CA LEU A 463 4.02 15.35 -1.09
C LEU A 463 2.71 15.80 -0.43
N SER A 464 2.73 16.94 0.24
CA SER A 464 1.54 17.62 0.74
C SER A 464 1.85 19.08 1.06
N LYS A 465 1.39 20.00 0.20
CA LYS A 465 1.51 21.47 0.37
C LYS A 465 0.84 22.02 1.63
N LYS A 466 0.12 21.17 2.39
CA LYS A 466 -0.55 21.49 3.67
C LYS A 466 0.07 20.80 4.89
N GLY A 467 1.14 20.02 4.74
CA GLY A 467 1.70 19.19 5.81
C GLY A 467 0.81 18.02 6.31
N ILE A 468 -0.16 17.56 5.53
CA ILE A 468 -1.04 16.44 5.86
C ILE A 468 -0.32 15.11 5.56
N VAL A 469 0.00 14.36 6.62
CA VAL A 469 0.76 13.10 6.54
C VAL A 469 0.08 12.05 5.65
N LYS A 470 -1.25 11.94 5.74
CA LYS A 470 -2.06 11.00 4.95
C LYS A 470 -2.11 11.35 3.45
N GLU A 471 -2.02 12.64 3.10
CA GLU A 471 -1.87 13.10 1.71
C GLU A 471 -0.47 12.77 1.18
N ALA A 472 0.57 12.98 2.00
CA ALA A 472 1.93 12.60 1.66
C ALA A 472 2.12 11.10 1.45
N ALA A 473 1.51 10.26 2.29
CA ALA A 473 1.57 8.80 2.15
C ALA A 473 0.93 8.32 0.84
N LYS A 474 -0.24 8.88 0.49
CA LYS A 474 -0.93 8.66 -0.79
C LYS A 474 -0.07 9.01 -2.00
N ASN A 475 0.71 10.08 -1.89
CA ASN A 475 1.51 10.63 -2.97
C ASN A 475 2.90 9.99 -3.14
N LEU A 476 3.55 9.51 -2.06
CA LEU A 476 4.97 9.12 -2.06
C LEU A 476 5.38 8.20 -3.21
N PHE A 477 4.83 6.99 -3.28
CA PHE A 477 5.18 6.05 -4.35
C PHE A 477 4.72 6.52 -5.74
N ALA A 478 3.65 7.32 -5.82
CA ALA A 478 3.24 7.92 -7.10
C ALA A 478 4.21 9.01 -7.58
N PHE A 479 4.93 9.68 -6.68
CA PHE A 479 5.91 10.73 -7.01
C PHE A 479 7.30 10.14 -7.27
N LEU A 480 7.69 9.07 -6.55
CA LEU A 480 8.90 8.29 -6.87
C LEU A 480 8.79 7.65 -8.27
N ARG A 481 7.64 7.03 -8.59
CA ARG A 481 7.35 6.54 -9.95
C ARG A 481 7.33 7.63 -11.02
N TRP A 482 7.00 8.87 -10.65
CA TRP A 482 7.09 10.01 -11.57
C TRP A 482 8.54 10.50 -11.73
N SER A 483 9.40 10.44 -10.71
CA SER A 483 10.81 10.80 -10.90
C SER A 483 11.52 9.89 -11.91
N GLU A 484 11.10 8.62 -12.03
CA GLU A 484 11.57 7.71 -13.09
C GLU A 484 11.32 8.27 -14.50
N GLU A 485 10.30 9.10 -14.73
CA GLU A 485 10.04 9.77 -16.02
C GLU A 485 11.12 10.81 -16.37
N LEU A 486 11.85 11.32 -15.36
CA LEU A 486 12.89 12.34 -15.47
C LEU A 486 14.32 11.77 -15.40
N ARG A 487 14.50 10.44 -15.30
CA ARG A 487 15.83 9.78 -15.22
C ARG A 487 16.75 10.01 -16.43
N GLY A 488 16.21 10.53 -17.54
CA GLY A 488 17.01 10.97 -18.70
C GLY A 488 17.57 12.39 -18.60
N VAL A 489 17.19 13.16 -17.56
CA VAL A 489 17.63 14.55 -17.33
C VAL A 489 18.09 14.83 -15.90
N ALA A 490 17.83 13.93 -14.95
CA ALA A 490 18.36 13.98 -13.59
C ALA A 490 18.89 12.60 -13.17
N GLY A 491 20.06 12.60 -12.51
CA GLY A 491 20.65 11.38 -11.93
C GLY A 491 20.23 11.11 -10.49
N ARG A 492 19.58 12.07 -9.80
CA ARG A 492 19.28 11.97 -8.36
C ARG A 492 17.89 12.47 -7.96
N VAL A 493 17.34 11.91 -6.88
CA VAL A 493 16.08 12.29 -6.23
C VAL A 493 16.37 12.72 -4.79
N LEU A 494 15.86 13.90 -4.42
CA LEU A 494 15.99 14.48 -3.08
C LEU A 494 14.62 14.48 -2.38
N ILE A 495 14.45 13.65 -1.35
CA ILE A 495 13.21 13.58 -0.57
C ILE A 495 13.36 14.39 0.73
N ALA A 496 12.37 15.20 1.11
CA ALA A 496 12.36 15.85 2.43
C ALA A 496 12.33 14.81 3.57
N ASP A 497 13.15 14.99 4.62
CA ASP A 497 13.03 14.19 5.83
C ASP A 497 11.81 14.65 6.66
N LEU A 498 10.77 13.81 6.70
CA LEU A 498 9.56 14.07 7.48
C LEU A 498 9.79 13.94 9.00
N ALA A 499 10.95 13.47 9.48
CA ALA A 499 11.28 13.45 10.91
C ALA A 499 11.33 14.85 11.57
N VAL A 500 11.31 15.93 10.78
CA VAL A 500 11.13 17.30 11.31
C VAL A 500 9.68 17.59 11.77
N VAL A 501 8.72 16.75 11.39
CA VAL A 501 7.32 16.83 11.82
C VAL A 501 7.18 16.23 13.22
N LYS A 502 6.87 17.08 14.20
CA LYS A 502 6.74 16.65 15.60
C LYS A 502 5.45 15.86 15.86
N ASP A 503 5.51 15.05 16.93
CA ASP A 503 4.39 14.57 17.75
C ASP A 503 3.29 13.73 17.06
N SER A 504 3.52 13.24 15.83
CA SER A 504 2.57 12.37 15.10
C SER A 504 3.17 10.99 14.75
N ASP A 505 2.67 9.95 15.40
CA ASP A 505 3.02 8.53 15.11
C ASP A 505 2.59 8.13 13.68
N GLU A 506 1.64 8.86 13.08
CA GLU A 506 1.28 8.75 11.65
C GLU A 506 2.49 8.94 10.71
N VAL A 507 3.46 9.79 11.08
CA VAL A 507 4.64 10.08 10.25
C VAL A 507 5.57 8.87 10.17
N ALA A 508 5.64 8.05 11.22
CA ALA A 508 6.60 6.96 11.28
C ALA A 508 6.33 5.85 10.24
N GLY A 509 5.10 5.74 9.73
CA GLY A 509 4.76 4.88 8.59
C GLY A 509 5.33 5.36 7.26
N ILE A 510 5.34 6.67 7.00
CA ILE A 510 5.87 7.24 5.76
C ILE A 510 7.40 7.46 5.82
N SER A 511 7.95 7.89 6.96
CA SER A 511 9.39 8.11 7.11
C SER A 511 10.22 6.84 6.93
N ASP A 512 9.71 5.67 7.37
CA ASP A 512 10.31 4.36 7.07
C ASP A 512 10.44 4.12 5.56
N ARG A 513 9.42 4.52 4.77
CA ARG A 513 9.44 4.38 3.31
C ARG A 513 10.39 5.36 2.65
N CYS A 514 10.41 6.63 3.07
CA CYS A 514 11.36 7.62 2.57
C CYS A 514 12.82 7.23 2.86
N PHE A 515 13.09 6.68 4.06
CA PHE A 515 14.41 6.19 4.46
C PHE A 515 14.86 4.98 3.63
N ARG A 516 13.97 3.99 3.42
CA ARG A 516 14.26 2.82 2.58
C ARG A 516 14.41 3.18 1.10
N SER A 517 13.59 4.09 0.55
CA SER A 517 13.76 4.56 -0.83
C SER A 517 15.10 5.24 -1.05
N ALA A 518 15.61 5.97 -0.04
CA ALA A 518 16.97 6.51 -0.03
C ALA A 518 18.07 5.48 0.30
N SER A 519 17.71 4.20 0.56
CA SER A 519 18.63 3.16 1.05
C SER A 519 19.46 3.58 2.26
N GLY A 520 18.88 4.40 3.15
CA GLY A 520 19.55 4.98 4.31
C GLY A 520 20.43 6.20 4.04
N LYS A 521 20.63 6.63 2.78
CA LYS A 521 21.43 7.81 2.43
C LYS A 521 20.77 9.10 2.93
N VAL A 522 21.39 9.78 3.90
CA VAL A 522 20.91 11.07 4.42
C VAL A 522 21.88 12.21 4.11
N ILE A 523 21.36 13.36 3.70
CA ILE A 523 22.08 14.63 3.57
C ILE A 523 21.58 15.59 4.64
N GLU A 524 22.47 16.05 5.53
CA GLU A 524 22.16 17.07 6.53
C GLU A 524 22.54 18.47 6.02
N LEU A 525 21.55 19.35 5.95
CA LEU A 525 21.72 20.73 5.46
C LEU A 525 22.22 21.61 6.61
N SER A 526 23.54 21.70 6.77
CA SER A 526 24.23 22.40 7.87
C SER A 526 24.48 23.90 7.61
#